data_AF-A0A7S4KPX3-F1
#
_entry.id   AF-A0A7S4KPX3-F1
#
_cell.length_a   1.000
_cell.length_b   1.000
_cell.length_c   1.000
_cell.angle_alpha   90.00
_cell.angle_beta   90.00
_cell.angle_gamma   90.00
#
_symmetry.space_group_name_H-M   'P 1'
#
loop_
_entity.id
_entity.type
_entity.pdbx_description
1 polymer ?
#
loop_
_entity_poly.entity_id
_entity_poly.type
_entity_poly.pdbx_seq_one_letter_code
_entity_poly.pdbx_strand_id
1 'polypeptide(L)'
;ESVRGGEKARVVMINSQMGSLRDAYTGGNQGKAGGSTCYRVSKAANNMIMRCLAIEHPEWIVVSQSPGWVDTQMGSSHGRKPPLSPAESVHFLLKNIARYNETDSGKFLDHTGSVLPF
;
A
#
# COMPACT_ATOMS: atom_id res chain seq x y z
N GLU A 1 12.36 -9.92 -16.26
CA GLU A 1 11.27 -10.92 -16.34
C GLU A 1 10.26 -10.44 -17.37
N SER A 2 9.88 -11.27 -18.35
CA SER A 2 9.08 -10.85 -19.51
C SER A 2 7.59 -10.96 -19.22
N VAL A 3 6.87 -9.84 -19.37
CA VAL A 3 5.40 -9.76 -19.27
C VAL A 3 4.79 -10.14 -20.62
N ARG A 4 3.73 -10.96 -20.60
CA ARG A 4 3.05 -11.45 -21.80
C ARG A 4 2.55 -10.27 -22.66
N GLY A 5 2.97 -10.28 -23.91
CA GLY A 5 2.53 -9.49 -25.07
C GLY A 5 1.53 -8.35 -24.84
N GLY A 6 2.04 -7.11 -24.88
CA GLY A 6 1.27 -5.89 -25.15
C GLY A 6 0.94 -5.03 -23.94
N GLU A 7 0.81 -5.61 -22.74
CA GLU A 7 0.55 -4.84 -21.53
C GLU A 7 1.83 -4.49 -20.77
N LYS A 8 1.88 -3.26 -20.24
CA LYS A 8 2.95 -2.84 -19.32
C LYS A 8 2.99 -3.76 -18.10
N ALA A 9 4.19 -4.02 -17.59
CA ALA A 9 4.35 -4.74 -16.33
C ALA A 9 3.68 -3.99 -15.19
N ARG A 10 3.00 -4.70 -14.28
CA ARG A 10 2.40 -4.13 -13.08
C ARG A 10 3.11 -4.67 -11.85
N VAL A 11 3.65 -3.78 -11.03
CA VAL A 11 4.31 -4.10 -9.77
C VAL A 11 3.51 -3.45 -8.64
N VAL A 12 2.97 -4.28 -7.75
CA VAL A 12 2.12 -3.81 -6.64
C VAL A 12 2.78 -4.19 -5.32
N MET A 13 3.22 -3.17 -4.58
CA MET A 13 3.86 -3.34 -3.28
C MET A 13 2.79 -3.36 -2.19
N ILE A 14 2.68 -4.48 -1.46
CA ILE A 14 1.76 -4.57 -0.30
C ILE A 14 2.33 -3.75 0.87
N ASN A 15 1.79 -2.55 1.04
CA ASN A 15 2.24 -1.58 2.02
C ASN A 15 1.25 -1.44 3.18
N SER A 16 1.33 -0.36 3.94
CA SER A 16 0.46 -0.05 5.08
C SER A 16 0.32 1.45 5.22
N GLN A 17 -0.87 1.93 5.52
CA GLN A 17 -1.12 3.33 5.93
C GLN A 17 -0.17 3.79 7.05
N MET A 18 0.33 2.87 7.88
CA MET A 18 1.32 3.16 8.93
C MET A 18 2.70 3.57 8.40
N GLY A 19 2.97 3.38 7.11
CA GLY A 19 4.17 3.85 6.41
C GLY A 19 4.07 5.30 5.93
N SER A 20 2.95 5.99 6.20
CA SER A 20 2.81 7.43 5.95
C SER A 20 3.54 8.24 7.04
N LEU A 21 4.57 8.98 6.65
CA LEU A 21 5.29 9.95 7.47
C LEU A 21 4.39 11.12 7.86
N ARG A 22 3.59 11.65 6.93
CA ARG A 22 2.65 12.74 7.22
C ARG A 22 1.61 12.30 8.25
N ASP A 23 1.00 11.13 8.09
CA ASP A 23 -0.03 10.69 9.04
C ASP A 23 0.60 10.25 10.36
N ALA A 24 1.84 9.74 10.36
CA ALA A 24 2.56 9.46 11.59
C ALA A 24 2.73 10.72 12.46
N TYR A 25 2.97 11.87 11.83
CA TYR A 25 3.15 13.16 12.52
C TYR A 25 1.84 13.87 12.85
N THR A 26 0.94 13.97 11.87
CA THR A 26 -0.32 14.74 11.99
C THR A 26 -1.44 13.94 12.68
N GLY A 27 -1.31 12.61 12.70
CA GLY A 27 -2.31 11.68 13.20
C GLY A 27 -3.25 11.12 12.13
N GLY A 28 -3.42 11.82 11.00
CA GLY A 28 -4.19 11.33 9.84
C GLY A 28 -5.45 10.52 10.19
N ASN A 29 -5.65 9.42 9.47
CA ASN A 29 -6.78 8.50 9.69
C ASN A 29 -6.51 7.43 10.77
N GLN A 30 -5.32 7.40 11.38
CA GLN A 30 -4.86 6.31 12.26
C GLN A 30 -4.51 6.76 13.68
N GLY A 31 -4.69 8.04 14.00
CA GLY A 31 -4.14 8.68 15.19
C GLY A 31 -2.62 8.91 15.09
N LYS A 32 -2.09 9.75 15.98
CA LYS A 32 -0.64 10.02 16.06
C LYS A 32 0.13 8.71 16.26
N ALA A 33 1.30 8.62 15.63
CA ALA A 33 2.09 7.40 15.71
C ALA A 33 2.47 7.05 17.16
N GLY A 34 2.01 5.89 17.62
CA GLY A 34 2.50 5.20 18.82
C GLY A 34 2.89 3.77 18.47
N GLY A 35 4.01 3.30 19.03
CA GLY A 35 4.51 1.93 18.87
C GLY A 35 4.83 1.50 17.43
N SER A 36 5.27 0.25 17.30
CA SER A 36 5.56 -0.40 16.00
C SER A 36 6.56 0.37 15.11
N THR A 37 7.51 1.11 15.70
CA THR A 37 8.43 2.00 14.97
C THR A 37 9.15 1.30 13.83
N CYS A 38 9.75 0.12 14.07
CA CYS A 38 10.45 -0.63 13.03
C CYS A 38 9.53 -1.02 11.86
N TYR A 39 8.28 -1.39 12.15
CA TYR A 39 7.28 -1.68 11.12
C TYR A 39 6.88 -0.44 10.33
N ARG A 40 6.69 0.71 11.01
CA ARG A 40 6.39 1.98 10.35
C ARG A 40 7.54 2.40 9.43
N VAL A 41 8.78 2.34 9.93
CA VAL A 41 9.98 2.66 9.16
C VAL A 41 10.13 1.74 7.95
N SER A 42 9.91 0.43 8.09
CA SER A 42 10.03 -0.49 6.95
C SER A 42 8.96 -0.23 5.89
N LYS A 43 7.73 0.13 6.29
CA LYS A 43 6.64 0.49 5.37
C LYS A 43 6.86 1.86 4.70
N ALA A 44 7.47 2.82 5.41
CA ALA A 44 7.92 4.09 4.83
C ALA A 44 9.08 3.89 3.83
N ALA A 45 10.05 3.03 4.16
CA ALA A 45 11.13 2.67 3.23
C ALA A 45 10.59 1.96 1.98
N ASN A 46 9.58 1.10 2.13
CA ASN A 46 8.90 0.46 1.01
C ASN A 46 8.23 1.48 0.06
N ASN A 47 7.67 2.57 0.60
CA ASN A 47 7.17 3.67 -0.21
C ASN A 47 8.29 4.36 -1.02
N MET A 48 9.48 4.50 -0.45
CA MET A 48 10.65 5.02 -1.18
C MET A 48 11.08 4.06 -2.31
N ILE A 49 11.18 2.75 -2.03
CA ILE A 49 11.51 1.73 -3.05
C ILE A 49 10.54 1.83 -4.23
N MET A 50 9.23 1.90 -3.94
CA MET A 50 8.21 2.06 -4.98
C MET A 50 8.44 3.31 -5.83
N ARG A 51 8.78 4.46 -5.21
CA ARG A 51 9.06 5.71 -5.93
C ARG A 51 10.29 5.61 -6.82
N CYS A 52 11.37 4.96 -6.35
CA CYS A 52 12.55 4.69 -7.16
C CYS A 52 12.20 3.82 -8.37
N LEU A 53 11.53 2.69 -8.15
CA LEU A 53 11.12 1.79 -9.23
C LEU A 53 10.21 2.46 -10.26
N ALA A 54 9.26 3.30 -9.83
CA ALA A 54 8.38 4.04 -10.74
C ALA A 54 9.13 5.02 -11.65
N ILE A 55 10.27 5.55 -11.18
CA ILE A 55 11.12 6.49 -11.94
C ILE A 55 12.11 5.73 -12.82
N GLU A 56 12.72 4.67 -12.29
CA GLU A 56 13.72 3.84 -12.98
C GLU A 56 13.10 3.01 -14.11
N HIS A 57 11.82 2.65 -13.99
CA HIS A 57 11.07 1.83 -14.94
C HIS A 57 9.76 2.50 -15.39
N PRO A 58 9.82 3.57 -16.22
CA PRO A 58 8.62 4.28 -16.71
C PRO A 58 7.72 3.41 -17.63
N GLU A 59 8.24 2.29 -18.11
CA GLU A 59 7.50 1.26 -18.84
C GLU A 59 6.69 0.32 -17.93
N TRP A 60 6.83 0.42 -16.60
CA TRP A 60 6.05 -0.30 -15.61
C TRP A 60 5.00 0.59 -14.95
N ILE A 61 3.94 -0.04 -14.44
CA ILE A 61 2.98 0.58 -13.53
C ILE A 61 3.35 0.09 -12.13
N VAL A 62 3.94 0.96 -11.31
CA VAL A 62 4.42 0.63 -9.97
C VAL A 62 3.57 1.35 -8.93
N VAL A 63 2.87 0.62 -8.07
CA VAL A 63 1.94 1.18 -7.09
C VAL A 63 2.20 0.61 -5.71
N SER A 64 2.11 1.46 -4.68
CA SER A 64 2.12 1.04 -3.28
C SER A 64 0.68 0.99 -2.79
N GLN A 65 0.21 -0.16 -2.32
CA GLN A 65 -1.18 -0.32 -1.88
C GLN A 65 -1.26 -0.90 -0.46
N SER A 66 -1.98 -0.21 0.42
CA SER A 66 -2.31 -0.68 1.76
C SER A 66 -3.56 -1.57 1.72
N PRO A 67 -3.54 -2.79 2.30
CA PRO A 67 -4.68 -3.72 2.31
C PRO A 67 -5.80 -3.30 3.29
N GLY A 68 -5.61 -2.19 4.01
CA GLY A 68 -6.46 -1.82 5.14
C GLY A 68 -6.04 -2.55 6.42
N TRP A 69 -6.89 -2.49 7.44
CA TRP A 69 -6.67 -3.21 8.69
C TRP A 69 -7.45 -4.53 8.65
N VAL A 70 -6.73 -5.64 8.44
CA VAL A 70 -7.31 -6.94 8.06
C VAL A 70 -7.21 -7.96 9.19
N ASP A 71 -8.29 -8.71 9.44
CA ASP A 71 -8.40 -9.75 10.46
C ASP A 71 -7.52 -10.96 10.10
N THR A 72 -6.30 -10.89 10.60
CA THR A 72 -5.19 -11.82 10.38
C THR A 72 -4.41 -11.89 11.68
N GLN A 73 -3.50 -12.86 11.81
CA GLN A 73 -2.62 -12.91 12.99
C GLN A 73 -1.86 -11.58 13.23
N MET A 74 -1.45 -10.88 12.16
CA MET A 74 -0.77 -9.59 12.28
C MET A 74 -1.73 -8.47 12.68
N GLY A 75 -2.87 -8.36 12.00
CA GLY A 75 -3.85 -7.29 12.24
C GLY A 75 -4.51 -7.38 13.60
N SER A 76 -4.76 -8.60 14.07
CA SER A 76 -5.45 -8.89 15.34
C SER A 76 -4.49 -8.98 16.53
N SER A 77 -3.20 -8.68 16.30
CA SER A 77 -2.21 -8.57 17.36
C SER A 77 -2.64 -7.56 18.45
N HIS A 78 -2.25 -7.85 19.68
CA HIS A 78 -2.60 -7.05 20.87
C HIS A 78 -4.12 -7.05 21.19
N GLY A 79 -4.85 -8.10 20.80
CA GLY A 79 -6.25 -8.30 21.18
C GLY A 79 -7.23 -7.37 20.47
N ARG A 80 -6.79 -6.68 19.41
CA ARG A 80 -7.65 -5.78 18.64
C ARG A 80 -8.39 -6.54 17.55
N LYS A 81 -9.59 -6.08 17.19
CA LYS A 81 -10.40 -6.66 16.11
C LYS A 81 -10.37 -5.77 14.87
N PRO A 82 -9.69 -6.18 13.80
CA PRO A 82 -9.67 -5.43 12.55
C PRO A 82 -11.05 -5.41 11.89
N PRO A 83 -11.41 -4.33 11.17
CA PRO A 83 -12.73 -4.18 10.55
C PRO A 83 -12.92 -4.98 9.26
N LEU A 84 -11.84 -5.39 8.58
CA LEU A 84 -11.92 -6.08 7.29
C LEU A 84 -11.56 -7.55 7.43
N SER A 85 -12.33 -8.43 6.81
CA SER A 85 -11.90 -9.81 6.59
C SER A 85 -10.81 -9.89 5.50
N PRO A 86 -10.00 -10.97 5.48
CA PRO A 86 -9.05 -11.21 4.39
C PRO A 86 -9.69 -11.23 3.00
N ALA A 87 -10.88 -11.81 2.87
CA ALA A 87 -11.59 -11.90 1.60
C ALA A 87 -12.01 -10.52 1.07
N GLU A 88 -12.54 -9.66 1.94
CA GLU A 88 -12.90 -8.28 1.57
C GLU A 88 -11.67 -7.47 1.15
N SER A 89 -10.59 -7.57 1.92
CA SER A 89 -9.33 -6.89 1.59
C SER A 89 -8.81 -7.32 0.22
N VAL A 90 -8.72 -8.62 -0.06
CA VAL A 90 -8.26 -9.15 -1.35
C VAL A 90 -9.18 -8.72 -2.50
N HIS A 91 -10.51 -8.74 -2.29
CA HIS A 91 -11.47 -8.27 -3.29
C HIS A 91 -11.18 -6.81 -3.69
N PHE A 92 -11.01 -5.93 -2.71
CA PHE A 92 -10.67 -4.53 -2.94
C PHE A 92 -9.33 -4.34 -3.65
N LEU A 93 -8.29 -5.07 -3.21
CA LEU A 93 -6.96 -5.02 -3.84
C LEU A 93 -7.04 -5.42 -5.32
N LEU A 94 -7.59 -6.60 -5.63
CA LEU A 94 -7.68 -7.10 -7.00
C LEU A 94 -8.51 -6.18 -7.90
N LYS A 95 -9.60 -5.60 -7.37
CA LYS A 95 -10.44 -4.64 -8.10
C LYS A 95 -9.65 -3.39 -8.50
N ASN A 96 -8.78 -2.88 -7.64
CA ASN A 96 -7.96 -1.70 -7.93
C ASN A 96 -6.81 -2.06 -8.88
N ILE A 97 -6.12 -3.18 -8.62
CA ILE A 97 -5.00 -3.66 -9.45
C ILE A 97 -5.43 -3.84 -10.91
N ALA A 98 -6.64 -4.36 -11.15
CA ALA A 98 -7.19 -4.52 -12.48
C ALA A 98 -7.42 -3.20 -13.24
N ARG A 99 -7.44 -2.05 -12.55
CA ARG A 99 -7.72 -0.72 -13.13
C ARG A 99 -6.50 0.19 -13.20
N TYR A 100 -5.40 -0.17 -12.53
CA TYR A 100 -4.20 0.67 -12.50
C TYR A 100 -3.62 0.86 -13.90
N ASN A 101 -3.29 2.12 -14.17
CA ASN A 101 -2.72 2.60 -15.42
C ASN A 101 -1.52 3.51 -15.13
N GLU A 102 -0.94 4.12 -16.16
CA GLU A 102 0.24 4.97 -16.07
C GLU A 102 0.06 6.14 -15.11
N THR A 103 -1.15 6.69 -15.01
CA THR A 103 -1.43 7.81 -14.10
C THR A 103 -1.40 7.40 -12.63
N ASP A 104 -1.43 6.10 -12.33
CA ASP A 104 -1.35 5.56 -10.97
C ASP A 104 0.06 5.22 -10.53
N SER A 105 1.00 5.10 -11.49
CA SER A 105 2.39 4.78 -11.17
C SER A 105 2.99 5.83 -10.22
N GLY A 106 3.67 5.38 -9.17
CA GLY A 106 4.22 6.25 -8.14
C GLY A 106 3.23 6.63 -7.01
N LYS A 107 1.96 6.21 -7.07
CA LYS A 107 0.97 6.52 -6.02
C LYS A 107 1.07 5.55 -4.83
N PHE A 108 0.70 6.08 -3.67
CA PHE A 108 0.43 5.33 -2.46
C PHE A 108 -1.07 5.35 -2.18
N LEU A 109 -1.71 4.19 -2.17
CA LEU A 109 -3.17 4.04 -2.17
C LEU A 109 -3.62 3.15 -1.02
N ASP A 110 -4.85 3.35 -0.55
CA ASP A 110 -5.50 2.41 0.37
C ASP A 110 -6.28 1.29 -0.35
N HIS A 111 -6.94 0.44 0.44
CA HIS A 111 -7.74 -0.66 -0.08
C HIS A 111 -8.93 -0.16 -0.92
N THR A 112 -9.47 1.02 -0.63
CA THR A 112 -10.56 1.62 -1.44
C THR A 112 -10.07 2.24 -2.75
N GLY A 113 -8.75 2.40 -2.90
CA GLY A 113 -8.13 3.09 -4.04
C GLY A 113 -7.92 4.59 -3.79
N SER A 114 -8.22 5.08 -2.59
CA SER A 114 -8.02 6.47 -2.21
C SER A 114 -6.52 6.76 -2.03
N VAL A 115 -6.09 7.95 -2.45
CA VAL A 115 -4.70 8.38 -2.31
C VAL A 115 -4.39 8.64 -0.83
N LEU A 116 -3.33 7.99 -0.37
CA LEU A 116 -2.76 8.20 0.95
C LEU A 116 -1.60 9.19 0.87
N PRO A 117 -1.41 10.03 1.90
CA PRO A 117 -0.20 10.82 1.99
C PRO A 117 1.01 9.93 2.31
N PHE A 118 2.18 10.33 1.82
CA PHE A 118 3.46 9.69 2.15
C PHE A 118 3.95 9.98 3.56
#